data_AF-A0A9P9CVB0-F1
#
_entry.id   AF-A0A9P9CVB0-F1
#
_cell.length_a   1.000
_cell.length_b   1.000
_cell.length_c   1.000
_cell.angle_alpha   90.00
_cell.angle_beta   90.00
_cell.angle_gamma   90.00
#
_symmetry.space_group_name_H-M   'P 1'
#
loop_
_entity.id
_entity.type
_entity.pdbx_description
1 polymer ?
#
loop_
_entity_poly.entity_id
_entity_poly.type
_entity_poly.pdbx_seq_one_letter_code
_entity_poly.pdbx_strand_id
1 'polypeptide(L)' 'MHAAINDEKRLVCKEFVEALEACHLSLFNKYTFQCEGAKQELNMCLRQLRLDKSERNRADAKLRTEKFKKALEALDADD' A
#
# COMPACT_ATOMS: atom_id res chain seq x y z
N MET A 1 8.30 -11.75 11.01
CA MET A 1 7.14 -11.88 10.10
C MET A 1 6.79 -10.51 9.55
N HIS A 2 6.70 -10.34 8.23
CA HIS A 2 6.28 -9.11 7.54
C HIS A 2 4.85 -9.28 6.99
N ALA A 3 4.18 -8.18 6.64
CA ALA A 3 2.86 -8.26 6.02
C ALA A 3 2.92 -9.03 4.68
N ALA A 4 1.82 -9.67 4.28
CA ALA A 4 1.73 -10.37 3.01
C ALA A 4 2.00 -9.43 1.82
N ILE A 5 2.92 -9.85 0.95
CA ILE A 5 3.41 -9.12 -0.22
C ILE A 5 2.77 -9.76 -1.45
N ASN A 6 1.96 -9.00 -2.18
CA ASN A 6 1.45 -9.36 -3.50
C ASN A 6 2.30 -8.67 -4.58
N ASP A 7 2.01 -8.93 -5.85
CA ASP A 7 2.80 -8.42 -6.97
C ASP A 7 2.88 -6.89 -7.01
N GLU A 8 1.77 -6.19 -6.73
CA GLU A 8 1.73 -4.72 -6.62
C GLU A 8 2.71 -4.21 -5.56
N LYS A 9 2.67 -4.79 -4.36
CA LYS A 9 3.57 -4.42 -3.27
C LYS A 9 5.03 -4.76 -3.59
N ARG A 10 5.28 -5.90 -4.23
CA ARG A 10 6.64 -6.31 -4.63
C ARG A 10 7.19 -5.37 -5.69
N LEU A 11 6.36 -4.88 -6.61
CA LEU A 11 6.78 -3.92 -7.63
C LEU A 11 7.14 -2.57 -7.01
N VAL A 12 6.30 -2.04 -6.12
CA VAL A 12 6.50 -0.71 -5.51
C VAL A 12 7.61 -0.71 -4.47
N CYS A 13 7.69 -1.73 -3.61
CA CYS A 13 8.68 -1.84 -2.54
C CYS A 13 9.85 -2.76 -2.91
N LYS A 14 10.16 -2.90 -4.21
CA LYS A 14 11.09 -3.91 -4.74
C LYS A 14 12.43 -3.94 -3.99
N GLU A 15 13.07 -2.79 -3.83
CA GLU A 15 14.40 -2.68 -3.22
C GLU A 15 14.40 -3.16 -1.76
N PHE A 16 13.35 -2.86 -1.00
CA PHE A 16 13.20 -3.33 0.38
C PHE A 16 12.87 -4.82 0.47
N VAL A 17 12.12 -5.34 -0.51
CA VAL A 17 11.84 -6.77 -0.61
C VAL A 17 13.13 -7.53 -0.92
N GLU A 18 13.91 -7.08 -1.90
CA GLU A 18 15.19 -7.68 -2.29
C GLU A 18 16.20 -7.63 -1.14
N ALA A 19 16.27 -6.53 -0.38
CA ALA A 19 17.12 -6.43 0.81
C ALA A 19 16.74 -7.46 1.89
N LEU A 20 15.44 -7.63 2.14
CA LEU A 20 14.97 -8.61 3.12
C LEU A 20 15.18 -10.06 2.63
N GLU A 21 14.96 -10.32 1.34
CA GLU A 21 15.22 -11.62 0.71
C GLU A 21 16.70 -11.98 0.76
N ALA A 22 17.58 -11.04 0.43
CA ALA A 22 19.03 -11.22 0.54
C ALA A 22 19.45 -11.55 1.98
N CYS A 23 18.87 -10.89 2.98
CA CYS A 23 19.14 -11.23 4.38
C CYS A 23 18.67 -12.65 4.75
N HIS A 24 17.51 -13.07 4.24
CA HIS A 24 16.95 -14.40 4.46
C HIS A 24 17.68 -15.54 3.74
N LEU A 25 18.57 -15.25 2.78
CA LEU A 25 19.45 -16.28 2.19
C LEU A 25 20.32 -16.95 3.25
N SER A 26 20.69 -16.22 4.30
CA SER A 26 21.32 -16.79 5.49
C SER A 26 20.24 -17.27 6.46
N LEU A 27 20.10 -18.59 6.59
CA LEU A 27 19.22 -19.21 7.60
C LEU A 27 19.58 -18.73 9.00
N PHE A 28 20.87 -18.57 9.30
CA PHE A 28 21.32 -18.03 10.59
C PHE A 28 20.75 -16.63 10.84
N ASN A 29 20.86 -15.72 9.87
CA ASN A 29 20.37 -14.34 10.03
C ASN A 29 18.85 -14.29 10.19
N LYS A 30 18.14 -15.16 9.46
CA LYS A 30 16.69 -15.32 9.54
C LYS A 30 16.22 -15.75 10.93
N TYR A 31 16.94 -16.67 11.59
CA TYR A 31 16.55 -17.18 12.91
C TYR A 31 17.10 -16.37 14.10
N THR A 32 18.18 -15.60 13.91
CA THR A 32 18.85 -14.82 14.98
C THR A 32 18.46 -13.34 15.00
N PHE A 33 17.34 -12.97 14.36
CA PHE A 33 16.82 -11.60 14.35
C PHE A 33 17.70 -10.54 13.66
N GLN A 34 18.72 -10.97 12.91
CA GLN A 34 19.68 -10.07 12.24
C GLN A 34 19.07 -9.30 11.04
N CYS A 35 17.88 -9.70 10.58
CA CYS A 35 17.18 -9.06 9.46
C CYS A 35 16.19 -7.96 9.89
N GLU A 36 16.17 -7.54 11.16
CA GLU A 36 15.13 -6.63 11.66
C GLU A 36 15.17 -5.24 11.00
N GLY A 37 16.35 -4.73 10.64
CA GLY A 37 16.49 -3.46 9.93
C GLY A 37 15.80 -3.48 8.57
N ALA A 38 16.17 -4.42 7.70
CA ALA A 38 15.54 -4.60 6.39
C ALA A 38 14.02 -4.85 6.49
N LYS A 39 13.60 -5.60 7.52
CA LYS A 39 12.18 -5.82 7.82
C LYS A 39 11.46 -4.53 8.21
N GLN A 40 12.08 -3.68 9.01
CA GLN A 40 11.51 -2.39 9.41
C GLN A 40 11.36 -1.46 8.22
N GLU A 41 12.39 -1.36 7.37
CA GLU A 41 12.35 -0.55 6.15
C GLU A 41 11.24 -1.01 5.19
N LEU A 42 11.13 -2.32 4.96
CA LEU A 42 10.03 -2.88 4.17
C LEU A 42 8.67 -2.54 4.77
N ASN A 43 8.50 -2.64 6.09
CA ASN A 43 7.25 -2.28 6.75
C ASN A 43 6.91 -0.79 6.59
N MET A 44 7.91 0.09 6.57
CA MET A 44 7.71 1.52 6.32
C MET A 44 7.23 1.77 4.90
N CYS A 45 7.84 1.13 3.90
CA CYS A 45 7.37 1.21 2.51
C CYS A 45 5.91 0.72 2.37
N LEU A 46 5.60 -0.45 2.94
CA LEU A 46 4.24 -1.01 2.91
C LEU A 46 3.22 -0.16 3.67
N ARG A 47 3.65 0.59 4.69
CA ARG A 47 2.80 1.56 5.38
C ARG A 47 2.51 2.75 4.48
N GLN A 48 3.51 3.30 3.81
CA GLN A 48 3.32 4.43 2.91
C GLN A 48 2.36 4.06 1.76
N LEU A 49 2.57 2.92 1.12
CA LEU A 49 1.68 2.45 0.04
C LEU A 49 0.22 2.33 0.49
N ARG A 50 -0.04 1.91 1.74
CA ARG A 50 -1.40 1.88 2.30
C ARG A 50 -2.00 3.27 2.47
N LEU A 51 -1.19 4.24 2.90
CA LEU A 51 -1.63 5.64 3.02
C LEU A 51 -1.96 6.22 1.65
N ASP A 52 -1.06 6.09 0.69
CA ASP A 52 -1.26 6.59 -0.68
C ASP A 52 -2.52 6.00 -1.33
N LYS A 53 -2.76 4.69 -1.15
CA LYS A 53 -3.98 4.03 -1.65
C LYS A 53 -5.23 4.54 -0.94
N SER A 54 -5.15 4.77 0.37
CA SER A 54 -6.27 5.35 1.13
C SER A 54 -6.59 6.76 0.66
N GLU A 55 -5.58 7.58 0.38
CA GLU A 55 -5.75 8.94 -0.14
C GLU A 55 -6.38 8.95 -1.53
N ARG A 56 -5.90 8.12 -2.45
CA ARG A 56 -6.49 7.96 -3.79
C ARG A 56 -7.96 7.52 -3.69
N ASN A 57 -8.25 6.51 -2.86
CA ASN A 57 -9.61 6.06 -2.65
C ASN A 57 -10.53 7.15 -2.08
N ARG A 58 -10.02 7.99 -1.18
CA ARG A 58 -10.76 9.15 -0.63
C ARG A 58 -11.03 10.20 -1.71
N ALA A 59 -10.04 10.50 -2.56
CA ALA A 59 -10.21 11.43 -3.67
C ALA A 59 -11.25 10.91 -4.67
N ASP A 60 -11.14 9.65 -5.07
CA ASP A 60 -12.09 9.01 -5.99
C ASP A 60 -13.50 8.94 -5.41
N ALA A 61 -13.63 8.66 -4.11
CA ALA A 61 -14.92 8.68 -3.42
C ALA A 61 -15.57 10.06 -3.49
N LYS A 62 -14.81 11.14 -3.21
CA LYS A 62 -15.31 12.51 -3.32
C LYS A 62 -15.78 12.83 -4.73
N LEU A 63 -15.00 12.48 -5.75
CA LEU A 63 -15.37 12.69 -7.16
C LEU A 63 -16.66 11.92 -7.53
N ARG A 64 -16.82 10.69 -7.05
CA ARG A 64 -18.05 9.90 -7.26
C ARG A 64 -19.25 10.54 -6.57
N THR A 65 -19.08 11.00 -5.33
CA THR A 65 -20.14 11.69 -4.57
C THR A 65 -20.55 13.00 -5.25
N GLU A 66 -19.60 13.80 -5.72
CA GLU A 66 -19.89 15.05 -6.44
C GLU A 66 -20.64 14.81 -7.76
N LYS A 67 -20.22 13.80 -8.54
CA LYS A 67 -20.92 13.40 -9.77
C LYS A 67 -22.34 12.95 -9.48
N PHE A 68 -22.53 12.13 -8.45
CA PHE A 68 -23.84 11.66 -8.03
C PHE A 68 -24.74 12.83 -7.60
N LYS A 69 -24.24 13.75 -6.77
CA LYS A 69 -24.99 14.93 -6.32
C LYS A 69 -25.43 15.80 -7.50
N LYS A 70 -24.53 16.09 -8.44
CA LYS A 70 -24.86 16.86 -9.65
C LYS A 70 -25.90 16.16 -10.53
N ALA A 71 -25.82 14.84 -10.67
CA ALA A 71 -26.79 14.08 -11.43
C ALA A 71 -28.17 14.10 -10.77
N LEU A 72 -28.23 14.02 -9.43
CA LEU A 72 -29.47 14.14 -8.68
C LEU A 72 -30.08 15.54 -8.81
N GLU A 73 -29.28 16.60 -8.64
CA GLU A 73 -29.74 17.99 -8.81
C GLU A 73 -30.29 18.27 -10.22
N ALA A 74 -29.72 17.64 -11.26
CA ALA A 74 -30.21 17.78 -12.62
C ALA A 74 -31.59 17.12 -12.82
N LEU A 75 -31.82 15.95 -12.18
CA LEU A 75 -33.13 15.29 -12.22
C LEU A 75 -34.19 16.09 -11.47
N ASP A 76 -33.85 16.61 -10.29
CA ASP A 76 -34.80 17.41 -9.47
C ASP A 76 -35.17 18.76 -10.12
N ALA A 77 -34.39 19.24 -11.10
CA ALA A 77 -34.65 20.50 -11.80
C ALA A 77 -35.52 20.36 -13.06
N ASP A 78 -35.72 19.13 -13.53
CA ASP A 78 -36.51 18.81 -14.73
C ASP A 78 -37.98 18.42 -14.40
N ASP A 79 -38.35 18.32 -13.12
CA ASP A 79 -39.72 18.09 -12.58
C ASP A 79 -40.35 19.40 -12.04
#